data_AF-A0A812QH67-F1
#
_entry.id   AF-A0A812QH67-F1
#
_cell.length_a   1.000
_cell.length_b   1.000
_cell.length_c   1.000
_cell.angle_alpha   90.00
_cell.angle_beta   90.00
_cell.angle_gamma   90.00
#
_symmetry.space_group_name_H-M   'P 1'
#
loop_
_entity.id
_entity.type
_entity.pdbx_description
1 polymer ?
#
loop_
_entity_poly.entity_id
_entity_poly.type
_entity_poly.pdbx_seq_one_letter_code
_entity_poly.pdbx_strand_id
1 'polypeptide(L)'
;QSTPAVLVIDDGVSSITALRFVDEDKGQDLIGGEVHFRGEGYLTRVSSYSVYLALAPSGIGRSLLGQALIGTTSLVIPQGTLLQQNFTDLVIYIESSLVQQRSPAMSIPLVDEFDATCDSLTSVCGTGGGTVSGAEIHQDYGGLMLSFAERGPQ
;
A
#
# COMPACT_ATOMS: atom_id res chain seq x y z
N GLN A 1 -33.38 33.62 36.67
CA GLN A 1 -33.41 32.93 35.36
C GLN A 1 -32.12 33.27 34.66
N SER A 2 -31.31 32.27 34.32
CA SER A 2 -30.06 32.47 33.58
C SER A 2 -30.30 32.09 32.12
N THR A 3 -29.89 32.94 31.18
CA THR A 3 -29.98 32.70 29.74
C THR A 3 -29.17 31.46 29.37
N PRO A 4 -29.69 30.51 28.57
CA PRO A 4 -28.91 29.36 28.14
C PRO A 4 -27.73 29.82 27.29
N ALA A 5 -26.56 29.25 27.54
CA ALA A 5 -25.39 29.42 26.67
C ALA A 5 -25.74 28.83 25.29
N VAL A 6 -25.63 29.64 24.26
CA VAL A 6 -25.80 29.18 22.88
C VAL A 6 -24.58 28.36 22.50
N LEU A 7 -24.76 27.05 22.35
CA LEU A 7 -23.78 26.17 21.73
C LEU A 7 -24.00 26.24 20.20
N VAL A 8 -23.04 26.79 19.47
CA VAL A 8 -23.07 26.79 18.01
C VAL A 8 -22.81 25.36 17.53
N ILE A 9 -23.82 24.76 16.89
CA ILE A 9 -23.65 23.54 16.10
C ILE A 9 -23.10 23.98 14.76
N ASP A 10 -21.89 23.52 14.45
CA ASP A 10 -21.21 23.82 13.19
C ASP A 10 -20.80 22.49 12.56
N ASP A 11 -21.47 22.20 11.45
CA ASP A 11 -21.33 21.00 10.64
C ASP A 11 -20.70 21.40 9.32
N GLY A 12 -19.58 20.76 9.01
CA GLY A 12 -18.84 21.01 7.80
C GLY A 12 -18.33 19.70 7.24
N VAL A 13 -18.44 19.60 5.91
CA VAL A 13 -17.99 18.41 5.19
C VAL A 13 -16.53 18.60 4.78
N SER A 14 -15.71 17.58 5.05
CA SER A 14 -14.34 17.48 4.59
C SER A 14 -14.17 16.20 3.77
N SER A 15 -13.30 16.27 2.76
CA SER A 15 -13.00 15.16 1.85
C SER A 15 -11.49 15.06 1.60
N ILE A 16 -11.08 13.91 1.07
CA ILE A 16 -9.72 13.70 0.56
C ILE A 16 -9.75 13.68 -0.96
N THR A 17 -8.81 14.35 -1.59
CA THR A 17 -8.57 14.32 -3.03
C THR A 17 -7.13 13.92 -3.33
N ALA A 18 -6.85 13.57 -4.60
CA ALA A 18 -5.50 13.26 -5.09
C ALA A 18 -4.76 12.16 -4.30
N LEU A 19 -5.49 11.18 -3.74
CA LEU A 19 -4.90 10.02 -3.08
C LEU A 19 -4.11 9.19 -4.10
N ARG A 20 -2.82 8.99 -3.84
CA ARG A 20 -1.94 8.09 -4.57
C ARG A 20 -0.93 7.46 -3.62
N PHE A 21 -0.54 6.24 -3.93
CA PHE A 21 0.53 5.51 -3.27
C PHE A 21 1.29 4.77 -4.36
N VAL A 22 2.62 4.82 -4.29
CA VAL A 22 3.51 4.03 -5.14
C VAL A 22 4.30 3.15 -4.19
N ASP A 23 4.22 1.85 -4.43
CA ASP A 23 5.05 0.91 -3.68
C ASP A 23 6.48 0.96 -4.22
N GLU A 24 7.40 1.33 -3.34
CA GLU A 24 8.83 1.43 -3.62
C GLU A 24 9.61 0.28 -2.99
N ASP A 25 8.93 -0.58 -2.22
CA ASP A 25 9.50 -1.85 -1.77
C ASP A 25 9.26 -2.91 -2.85
N LYS A 26 10.26 -3.77 -3.05
CA LYS A 26 10.23 -4.83 -4.08
C LYS A 26 10.24 -6.23 -3.50
N GLY A 27 10.17 -6.34 -2.18
CA GLY A 27 10.08 -7.62 -1.48
C GLY A 27 8.69 -8.21 -1.56
N GLN A 28 8.59 -9.55 -1.57
CA GLN A 28 7.30 -10.21 -1.61
C GLN A 28 6.51 -9.90 -0.33
N ASP A 29 5.24 -9.48 -0.47
CA ASP A 29 4.35 -9.16 0.65
C ASP A 29 4.89 -8.02 1.54
N LEU A 30 5.73 -7.16 0.97
CA LEU A 30 6.30 -5.98 1.62
C LEU A 30 5.88 -4.73 0.87
N ILE A 31 5.51 -3.70 1.62
CA ILE A 31 5.23 -2.39 1.07
C ILE A 31 6.10 -1.33 1.72
N GLY A 32 6.38 -0.27 0.97
CA GLY A 32 7.10 0.89 1.47
C GLY A 32 6.96 2.06 0.51
N GLY A 33 7.08 3.29 1.01
CA GLY A 33 7.00 4.48 0.17
C GLY A 33 6.18 5.60 0.80
N GLU A 34 5.74 6.54 -0.03
CA GLU A 34 5.00 7.71 0.44
C GLU A 34 3.56 7.73 -0.11
N VAL A 35 2.60 7.75 0.82
CA VAL A 35 1.20 8.00 0.50
C VAL A 35 1.01 9.49 0.37
N HIS A 36 0.53 9.96 -0.77
CA HIS A 36 0.19 11.36 -0.97
C HIS A 36 -1.32 11.55 -1.07
N PHE A 37 -1.80 12.63 -0.47
CA PHE A 37 -3.21 12.98 -0.47
C PHE A 37 -3.37 14.49 -0.22
N ARG A 38 -4.58 15.00 -0.42
CA ARG A 38 -4.92 16.39 -0.09
C ARG A 38 -6.26 16.46 0.64
N GLY A 39 -6.26 17.07 1.81
CA GLY A 39 -7.49 17.44 2.50
C GLY A 39 -8.15 18.66 1.86
N GLU A 40 -9.46 18.57 1.63
CA GLU A 40 -10.28 19.66 1.09
C GLU A 40 -11.60 19.81 1.88
N GLY A 41 -12.23 20.98 1.74
CA GLY A 41 -13.48 21.30 2.43
C GLY A 41 -13.27 21.98 3.79
N TYR A 42 -14.07 21.58 4.78
CA TYR A 42 -14.13 22.23 6.10
C TYR A 42 -13.05 21.72 7.08
N LEU A 43 -11.80 22.14 6.84
CA LEU A 43 -10.65 21.62 7.57
C LEU A 43 -10.50 22.15 9.00
N THR A 44 -11.25 23.18 9.43
CA THR A 44 -11.11 23.78 10.77
C THR A 44 -11.40 22.81 11.93
N ARG A 45 -12.13 21.72 11.66
CA ARG A 45 -12.44 20.65 12.62
C ARG A 45 -11.60 19.39 12.44
N VAL A 46 -10.78 19.33 11.40
CA VAL A 46 -9.92 18.18 11.12
C VAL A 46 -8.67 18.28 11.99
N SER A 47 -8.35 17.23 12.72
CA SER A 47 -7.12 17.14 13.53
C SER A 47 -6.04 16.31 12.83
N SER A 48 -6.45 15.23 12.18
CA SER A 48 -5.56 14.21 11.63
C SER A 48 -6.22 13.43 10.49
N TYR A 49 -5.39 12.77 9.70
CA TYR A 49 -5.74 11.79 8.69
C TYR A 49 -5.14 10.45 9.10
N SER A 50 -5.98 9.43 9.25
CA SER A 50 -5.53 8.09 9.60
C SER A 50 -5.54 7.20 8.38
N VAL A 51 -4.41 6.58 8.09
CA VAL A 51 -4.20 5.73 6.92
C VAL A 51 -4.17 4.28 7.37
N TYR A 52 -4.96 3.44 6.72
CA TYR A 52 -5.08 2.03 7.02
C TYR A 52 -4.90 1.17 5.77
N LEU A 53 -4.44 -0.04 5.98
CA LEU A 53 -4.66 -1.16 5.06
C LEU A 53 -6.04 -1.74 5.33
N ALA A 54 -6.76 -2.21 4.32
CA ALA A 54 -8.09 -2.80 4.43
C ALA A 54 -8.30 -3.95 3.45
N LEU A 55 -9.23 -4.84 3.79
CA LEU A 55 -9.63 -5.99 2.95
C LEU A 55 -10.61 -5.60 1.85
N ALA A 56 -11.07 -4.35 1.84
CA ALA A 56 -12.04 -3.80 0.91
C ALA A 56 -12.02 -2.26 0.95
N PRO A 57 -12.48 -1.59 -0.11
CA PRO A 57 -12.53 -0.12 -0.17
C PRO A 57 -13.48 0.51 0.87
N SER A 58 -14.37 -0.28 1.47
CA SER A 58 -15.24 0.14 2.58
C SER A 58 -14.52 0.28 3.93
N GLY A 59 -13.26 -0.17 4.01
CA GLY A 59 -12.47 -0.19 5.25
C GLY A 59 -12.74 -1.39 6.16
N ILE A 60 -13.27 -2.48 5.61
CA ILE A 60 -13.47 -3.74 6.36
C ILE A 60 -12.11 -4.36 6.72
N GLY A 61 -12.03 -4.93 7.93
CA GLY A 61 -10.87 -5.68 8.39
C GLY A 61 -9.58 -4.88 8.48
N ARG A 62 -9.67 -3.56 8.69
CA ARG A 62 -8.54 -2.64 8.54
C ARG A 62 -7.44 -2.75 9.60
N SER A 63 -6.20 -2.42 9.22
CA SER A 63 -5.02 -2.29 10.10
C SER A 63 -4.36 -0.92 9.94
N LEU A 64 -4.01 -0.27 11.06
CA LEU A 64 -3.46 1.09 11.05
C LEU A 64 -2.02 1.09 10.54
N LEU A 65 -1.73 1.91 9.52
CA LEU A 65 -0.36 2.16 9.06
C LEU A 65 0.25 3.35 9.77
N GLY A 66 -0.54 4.42 9.93
CA GLY A 66 -0.05 5.63 10.55
C GLY A 66 -1.07 6.76 10.50
N GLN A 67 -0.68 7.89 11.09
CA GLN A 67 -1.49 9.08 11.17
C GLN A 67 -0.68 10.29 10.73
N ALA A 68 -1.31 11.16 9.95
CA ALA A 68 -0.74 12.42 9.48
C ALA A 68 -1.53 13.58 10.09
N LEU A 69 -0.86 14.63 10.55
CA LEU A 69 -1.54 15.80 11.12
C LEU A 69 -2.24 16.62 10.03
N ILE A 70 -3.26 17.39 10.41
CA ILE A 70 -3.84 18.39 9.51
C ILE A 70 -2.76 19.30 8.90
N GLY A 71 -2.90 19.64 7.61
CA GLY A 71 -1.97 20.48 6.87
C GLY A 71 -0.81 19.72 6.23
N THR A 72 -0.67 18.42 6.53
CA THR A 72 0.20 17.53 5.76
C THR A 72 -0.48 17.05 4.48
N THR A 73 0.33 16.72 3.48
CA THR A 73 -0.12 16.17 2.19
C THR A 73 0.45 14.79 1.91
N SER A 74 1.11 14.19 2.90
CA SER A 74 1.70 12.88 2.77
C SER A 74 1.94 12.17 4.10
N LEU A 75 2.09 10.85 4.01
CA LEU A 75 2.46 9.95 5.09
C LEU A 75 3.49 8.95 4.55
N VAL A 76 4.62 8.82 5.24
CA VAL A 76 5.65 7.83 4.90
C VAL A 76 5.30 6.49 5.53
N ILE A 77 5.24 5.45 4.71
CA ILE A 77 5.18 4.05 5.12
C ILE A 77 6.63 3.54 5.16
N PRO A 78 7.13 3.06 6.31
CA PRO A 78 8.46 2.49 6.39
C PRO A 78 8.63 1.34 5.41
N GLN A 79 9.82 1.22 4.81
CA GLN A 79 10.17 0.04 4.01
C GLN A 79 10.13 -1.23 4.87
N GLY A 80 9.84 -2.36 4.24
CA GLY A 80 9.67 -3.66 4.90
C GLY A 80 8.37 -3.78 5.69
N THR A 81 7.35 -2.96 5.41
CA THR A 81 6.05 -3.09 6.07
C THR A 81 5.30 -4.31 5.53
N LEU A 82 5.07 -5.30 6.38
CA LEU A 82 4.46 -6.58 6.00
C LEU A 82 2.96 -6.45 5.67
N LEU A 83 2.55 -6.99 4.52
CA LEU A 83 1.15 -7.19 4.12
C LEU A 83 0.53 -8.45 4.76
N GLN A 84 0.36 -8.44 6.09
CA GLN A 84 0.04 -9.64 6.88
C GLN A 84 -1.33 -10.31 6.62
N GLN A 85 -2.28 -9.70 5.89
CA GLN A 85 -3.68 -10.18 5.85
C GLN A 85 -4.38 -10.09 4.47
N ASN A 86 -3.70 -10.23 3.34
CA ASN A 86 -4.31 -10.07 2.00
C ASN A 86 -5.06 -8.73 1.87
N PHE A 87 -4.49 -7.65 2.39
CA PHE A 87 -5.07 -6.33 2.24
C PHE A 87 -5.08 -5.94 0.76
N THR A 88 -6.23 -5.49 0.27
CA THR A 88 -6.43 -5.13 -1.14
C THR A 88 -6.54 -3.64 -1.34
N ASP A 89 -6.77 -2.87 -0.28
CA ASP A 89 -7.05 -1.44 -0.36
C ASP A 89 -6.30 -0.64 0.70
N LEU A 90 -5.86 0.54 0.32
CA LEU A 90 -5.42 1.59 1.23
C LEU A 90 -6.56 2.58 1.40
N VAL A 91 -6.94 2.82 2.64
CA VAL A 91 -8.07 3.68 2.98
C VAL A 91 -7.62 4.81 3.90
N ILE A 92 -8.13 6.02 3.66
CA ILE A 92 -7.86 7.18 4.49
C ILE A 92 -9.14 7.61 5.19
N TYR A 93 -9.04 7.85 6.50
CA TYR A 93 -10.11 8.41 7.32
C TYR A 93 -9.72 9.80 7.77
N ILE A 94 -10.71 10.69 7.83
CA ILE A 94 -10.56 12.01 8.44
C ILE A 94 -10.95 11.91 9.92
N GLU A 95 -10.13 12.53 10.77
CA GLU A 95 -10.35 12.61 12.20
C GLU A 95 -10.55 14.04 12.64
N SER A 96 -11.42 14.20 13.63
CA SER A 96 -11.61 15.43 14.38
C SER A 96 -11.15 15.26 15.82
N SER A 97 -11.11 16.35 16.57
CA SER A 97 -10.84 16.30 18.02
C SER A 97 -11.85 15.45 18.81
N LEU A 98 -12.98 15.08 18.22
CA LEU A 98 -14.03 14.31 18.86
C LEU A 98 -13.99 12.85 18.43
N VAL A 99 -13.88 12.60 17.12
CA VAL A 99 -14.04 11.26 16.55
C VAL A 99 -13.51 11.19 15.11
N GLN A 100 -13.18 9.97 14.69
CA GLN A 100 -12.95 9.56 13.30
C GLN A 100 -14.26 9.40 12.53
N GLN A 101 -14.25 9.63 11.21
CA GLN A 101 -15.34 9.25 10.33
C GLN A 101 -15.68 7.74 10.40
N ARG A 102 -16.96 7.39 10.18
CA ARG A 102 -17.41 5.98 10.20
C ARG A 102 -17.11 5.25 8.89
N SER A 103 -16.97 5.97 7.79
CA SER A 103 -16.61 5.45 6.47
C SER A 103 -15.30 6.09 6.01
N PRO A 104 -14.51 5.40 5.17
CA PRO A 104 -13.34 6.02 4.55
C PRO A 104 -13.72 7.30 3.83
N ALA A 105 -12.85 8.31 3.90
CA ALA A 105 -12.96 9.51 3.09
C ALA A 105 -12.57 9.24 1.63
N MET A 106 -11.61 8.32 1.42
CA MET A 106 -11.12 7.89 0.12
C MET A 106 -10.46 6.51 0.25
N SER A 107 -10.48 5.73 -0.83
CA SER A 107 -9.76 4.46 -0.95
C SER A 107 -9.06 4.34 -2.31
N ILE A 108 -7.98 3.57 -2.35
CA ILE A 108 -7.32 3.13 -3.58
C ILE A 108 -6.98 1.64 -3.47
N PRO A 109 -6.97 0.89 -4.58
CA PRO A 109 -6.44 -0.46 -4.58
C PRO A 109 -4.95 -0.44 -4.26
N LEU A 110 -4.50 -1.42 -3.49
CA LEU A 110 -3.09 -1.70 -3.25
C LEU A 110 -2.57 -2.63 -4.33
N VAL A 111 -1.36 -2.32 -4.79
CA VAL A 111 -0.58 -3.16 -5.70
C VAL A 111 0.78 -3.32 -5.05
N ASP A 112 1.16 -4.57 -4.78
CA ASP A 112 2.50 -4.96 -4.34
C ASP A 112 3.36 -5.17 -5.59
N GLU A 113 4.42 -4.36 -5.74
CA GLU A 113 5.37 -4.48 -6.85
C GLU A 113 6.53 -5.41 -6.49
N PHE A 114 6.25 -6.70 -6.38
CA PHE A 114 7.27 -7.72 -6.16
C PHE A 114 8.19 -7.93 -7.39
N ASP A 115 9.50 -7.84 -7.17
CA ASP A 115 10.52 -8.23 -8.15
C ASP A 115 11.32 -9.45 -7.65
N ALA A 116 10.95 -10.64 -8.13
CA ALA A 116 11.59 -11.91 -7.78
C ALA A 116 13.11 -11.93 -8.04
N THR A 117 13.61 -11.08 -8.93
CA THR A 117 15.05 -11.01 -9.21
C THR A 117 15.84 -10.32 -8.10
N CYS A 118 15.19 -9.44 -7.32
CA CYS A 118 15.77 -8.73 -6.18
C CYS A 118 15.67 -9.50 -4.86
N ASP A 119 14.78 -10.48 -4.76
CA ASP A 119 14.55 -11.28 -3.54
C ASP A 119 15.36 -12.60 -3.53
N SER A 120 15.91 -13.01 -4.68
CA SER A 120 16.92 -14.07 -4.69
C SER A 120 18.23 -13.51 -4.11
N LEU A 121 18.76 -14.16 -3.07
CA LEU A 121 19.96 -13.80 -2.27
C LEU A 121 21.29 -13.62 -3.04
N THR A 122 21.26 -13.34 -4.33
CA THR A 122 22.43 -13.16 -5.18
C THR A 122 22.41 -11.89 -6.03
N SER A 123 21.31 -11.13 -6.07
CA SER A 123 21.22 -9.93 -6.91
C SER A 123 21.28 -8.64 -6.10
N VAL A 124 22.45 -8.01 -6.14
CA VAL A 124 22.66 -6.64 -5.67
C VAL A 124 21.71 -5.73 -6.43
N CYS A 125 20.72 -5.16 -5.73
CA CYS A 125 19.80 -4.19 -6.30
C CYS A 125 20.55 -2.89 -6.63
N GLY A 126 20.97 -2.76 -7.90
CA GLY A 126 21.47 -1.52 -8.49
C GLY A 126 22.92 -1.56 -8.90
N THR A 127 23.17 -1.78 -10.20
CA THR A 127 23.89 -0.79 -11.02
C THR A 127 23.59 -1.07 -12.48
N GLY A 128 23.20 -0.05 -13.23
CA GLY A 128 22.95 -0.18 -14.65
C GLY A 128 24.16 -0.71 -15.43
N GLY A 129 23.86 -1.41 -16.53
CA GLY A 129 24.78 -1.55 -17.66
C GLY A 129 25.93 -2.53 -17.47
N GLY A 130 25.64 -3.82 -17.55
CA GLY A 130 26.66 -4.84 -17.74
C GLY A 130 26.07 -6.07 -18.41
N THR A 131 26.28 -6.19 -19.72
CA THR A 131 26.02 -7.41 -20.48
C THR A 131 26.74 -8.60 -19.86
N VAL A 132 26.04 -9.45 -19.11
CA VAL A 132 26.53 -10.79 -18.79
C VAL A 132 26.11 -11.72 -19.91
N SER A 133 27.04 -11.86 -20.85
CA SER A 133 27.09 -12.95 -21.83
C SER A 133 27.07 -14.30 -21.10
N GLY A 134 26.07 -15.13 -21.41
CA GLY A 134 26.14 -16.58 -21.28
C GLY A 134 25.87 -17.16 -19.88
N ALA A 135 24.59 -17.37 -19.57
CA ALA A 135 24.18 -18.43 -18.66
C ALA A 135 22.80 -18.95 -19.10
N GLU A 136 22.83 -20.07 -19.82
CA GLU A 136 21.65 -20.86 -20.16
C GLU A 136 21.14 -21.52 -18.87
N ILE A 137 20.04 -21.01 -18.32
CA ILE A 137 19.30 -21.68 -17.24
C ILE A 137 18.24 -22.58 -17.87
N HIS A 138 18.60 -23.85 -18.01
CA HIS A 138 17.71 -24.95 -18.38
C HIS A 138 16.75 -25.21 -17.20
N GLN A 139 15.48 -24.82 -17.34
CA GLN A 139 14.42 -25.18 -16.41
C GLN A 139 13.90 -26.58 -16.77
N ASP A 140 14.39 -27.60 -16.08
CA ASP A 140 13.83 -28.95 -16.16
C ASP A 140 12.74 -29.11 -15.09
N TYR A 141 11.48 -28.87 -15.49
CA TYR A 141 10.30 -29.28 -14.73
C TYR A 141 9.91 -30.69 -15.19
N GLY A 142 9.97 -31.63 -14.25
CA GLY A 142 10.00 -33.06 -14.52
C GLY A 142 8.81 -33.65 -15.27
N GLY A 143 9.11 -34.73 -16.00
CA GLY A 143 8.13 -35.66 -16.55
C GLY A 143 8.75 -37.04 -16.71
N LEU A 144 8.38 -37.97 -15.83
CA LEU A 144 8.65 -39.40 -15.97
C LEU A 144 8.08 -39.90 -17.31
N MET A 145 8.94 -40.24 -18.27
CA MET A 145 8.62 -41.11 -19.39
C MET A 145 9.79 -42.05 -19.63
N LEU A 146 9.65 -43.29 -19.16
CA LEU A 146 10.43 -44.43 -19.62
C LEU A 146 10.07 -44.66 -21.10
N SER A 147 11.03 -44.41 -22.00
CA SER A 147 11.00 -44.94 -23.36
C SER A 147 12.40 -45.37 -23.77
N PHE A 148 12.57 -46.69 -23.91
CA PHE A 148 13.67 -47.28 -24.65
C PHE A 148 13.33 -47.25 -26.14
N ALA A 149 14.22 -46.71 -26.98
CA ALA A 149 14.50 -47.27 -28.31
C ALA A 149 15.75 -46.64 -28.97
N GLU A 150 16.76 -47.50 -29.09
CA GLU A 150 17.71 -47.73 -30.20
C GLU A 150 18.56 -46.58 -30.78
N ARG A 151 19.88 -46.75 -30.59
CA ARG A 151 20.93 -46.17 -31.44
C ARG A 151 20.89 -46.82 -32.82
N GLY A 152 20.81 -46.01 -33.87
CA GLY A 152 21.22 -46.38 -35.23
C GLY A 152 22.35 -45.45 -35.69
N PRO A 153 23.43 -45.95 -36.33
CA PRO A 153 24.63 -45.15 -36.62
C PRO A 153 24.67 -44.56 -38.04
N GLN A 154 25.57 -43.56 -38.15
CA GLN A 154 26.14 -42.86 -39.31
C GLN A 154 25.38 -41.63 -39.78
#